data_AF-A0A7V3SDW7-F1
#
_entry.id   AF-A0A7V3SDW7-F1
#
_cell.length_a   1.000
_cell.length_b   1.000
_cell.length_c   1.000
_cell.angle_alpha   90.00
_cell.angle_beta   90.00
_cell.angle_gamma   90.00
#
_symmetry.space_group_name_H-M   'P 1'
#
loop_
_entity.id
_entity.type
_entity.pdbx_description
1 polymer ?
#
loop_
_entity_poly.entity_id
_entity_poly.type
_entity_poly.pdbx_seq_one_letter_code
_entity_poly.pdbx_strand_id
1 'polypeptide(L)'
;MGVSNLVQYHIESSINAAIAEASGYREEAERLRAQGSLRLVVMSDEDLKELAQMLSYYPSRPPEVVYHELKAAVAEQIRTAKQWVGLLTAKPYRALPMSRN
;
A
#
# COMPACT_ATOMS: atom_id res chain seq x y z
N MET A 1 -9.87 1.82 19.41
CA MET A 1 -9.79 1.11 18.12
C MET A 1 -8.33 0.83 17.90
N GLY A 2 -7.93 -0.46 17.94
CA GLY A 2 -6.54 -0.84 17.72
C GLY A 2 -6.25 -0.71 16.24
N VAL A 3 -5.11 -0.11 15.89
CA VAL A 3 -4.68 0.01 14.50
C VAL A 3 -4.56 -1.39 13.92
N SER A 4 -5.26 -1.67 12.83
CA SER A 4 -5.14 -2.96 12.15
C SER A 4 -3.68 -3.16 11.74
N ASN A 5 -3.08 -4.30 12.13
CA ASN A 5 -1.71 -4.63 11.75
C ASN A 5 -1.51 -4.51 10.22
N LEU A 6 -2.56 -4.79 9.44
CA LEU A 6 -2.53 -4.67 7.99
C LEU A 6 -2.45 -3.22 7.49
N VAL A 7 -3.19 -2.29 8.12
CA VAL A 7 -3.17 -0.86 7.77
C VAL A 7 -1.81 -0.25 8.09
N GLN A 8 -1.29 -0.50 9.29
CA GLN A 8 0.03 -0.05 9.69
C GLN A 8 1.11 -0.58 8.73
N TYR A 9 1.09 -1.89 8.45
CA TYR A 9 2.05 -2.50 7.55
C TYR A 9 1.96 -1.96 6.11
N HIS A 10 0.75 -1.65 5.63
CA HIS A 10 0.55 -1.01 4.33
C HIS A 10 1.22 0.37 4.27
N ILE A 11 1.06 1.18 5.32
CA ILE A 11 1.67 2.51 5.40
C ILE A 11 3.19 2.40 5.48
N GLU A 12 3.72 1.58 6.39
CA GLU A 12 5.17 1.36 6.54
C GLU A 12 5.80 0.88 5.23
N SER A 13 5.18 -0.09 4.55
CA SER A 13 5.70 -0.57 3.28
C SER A 13 5.60 0.46 2.16
N SER A 14 4.62 1.36 2.20
CA SER A 14 4.50 2.46 1.22
C SER A 14 5.60 3.51 1.43
N ILE A 15 5.93 3.81 2.70
CA ILE A 15 7.07 4.66 3.07
C ILE A 15 8.38 4.01 2.58
N ASN A 16 8.57 2.72 2.84
CA ASN A 16 9.76 1.99 2.38
C ASN A 16 9.89 1.98 0.86
N ALA A 17 8.78 1.85 0.13
CA ALA A 17 8.78 1.94 -1.34
C ALA A 17 9.25 3.33 -1.82
N ALA A 18 8.78 4.41 -1.17
CA ALA A 18 9.20 5.76 -1.48
C ALA A 18 10.69 6.00 -1.17
N ILE A 19 11.19 5.48 -0.04
CA ILE A 19 12.63 5.52 0.31
C ILE A 19 13.47 4.76 -0.72
N ALA A 20 13.01 3.57 -1.13
CA ALA A 20 13.70 2.75 -2.13
C ALA A 20 13.83 3.50 -3.47
N GLU A 21 12.74 4.11 -3.94
CA GLU A 21 12.74 4.90 -5.17
C GLU A 21 13.67 6.12 -5.07
N ALA A 22 13.58 6.88 -3.98
CA ALA A 22 14.43 8.04 -3.74
C ALA A 22 15.93 7.67 -3.67
N SER A 23 16.24 6.44 -3.25
CA SER A 23 17.61 5.90 -3.17
C SER A 23 18.08 5.24 -4.47
N GLY A 24 17.28 5.27 -5.55
CA GLY A 24 17.63 4.66 -6.85
C GLY A 24 17.38 3.15 -6.95
N TYR A 25 16.76 2.53 -5.95
CA TYR A 25 16.42 1.10 -5.94
C TYR A 25 15.07 0.83 -6.62
N ARG A 26 15.00 1.07 -7.92
CA ARG A 26 13.76 1.02 -8.71
C ARG A 26 13.03 -0.32 -8.62
N GLU A 27 13.73 -1.43 -8.83
CA GLU A 27 13.12 -2.77 -8.80
C GLU A 27 12.48 -3.08 -7.44
N GLU A 28 13.15 -2.69 -6.35
CA GLU A 28 12.66 -2.89 -4.99
C GLU A 28 11.44 -1.99 -4.69
N ALA A 29 11.46 -0.75 -5.17
CA ALA A 29 10.30 0.13 -5.07
C ALA A 29 9.08 -0.42 -5.83
N GLU A 30 9.28 -0.92 -7.06
CA GLU A 30 8.24 -1.56 -7.87
C GLU A 30 7.69 -2.83 -7.18
N ARG A 31 8.57 -3.66 -6.61
CA ARG A 31 8.19 -4.85 -5.82
C ARG A 31 7.36 -4.48 -4.59
N LEU A 32 7.79 -3.49 -3.81
CA LEU A 32 7.08 -3.05 -2.61
C LEU A 32 5.71 -2.43 -2.95
N ARG A 33 5.60 -1.70 -4.06
CA ARG A 33 4.32 -1.16 -4.57
C ARG A 33 3.38 -2.26 -5.02
N ALA A 34 3.88 -3.27 -5.72
CA ALA A 34 3.10 -4.45 -6.09
C ALA A 34 2.56 -5.18 -4.85
N GLN A 35 3.40 -5.35 -3.80
CA GLN A 35 2.95 -5.91 -2.53
C GLN A 35 1.91 -5.02 -1.83
N GLY A 36 2.10 -3.69 -1.87
CA GLY A 36 1.14 -2.72 -1.36
C GLY A 36 -0.21 -2.79 -2.05
N SER A 37 -0.21 -2.97 -3.36
CA SER A 37 -1.41 -3.11 -4.18
C SER A 37 -2.16 -4.39 -3.84
N LEU A 38 -1.47 -5.52 -3.68
CA LEU A 38 -2.08 -6.76 -3.19
C LEU A 38 -2.70 -6.61 -1.79
N ARG A 39 -1.99 -5.96 -0.86
CA ARG A 39 -2.52 -5.69 0.48
C ARG A 39 -3.78 -4.85 0.43
N LEU A 40 -3.79 -3.79 -0.38
CA LEU A 40 -4.95 -2.93 -0.55
C LEU A 40 -6.16 -3.72 -1.06
N VAL A 41 -5.95 -4.65 -1.99
CA VAL A 41 -7.02 -5.50 -2.55
C VAL A 41 -7.66 -6.42 -1.51
N VAL A 42 -6.90 -6.89 -0.51
CA VAL A 42 -7.39 -7.83 0.52
C VAL A 42 -7.84 -7.15 1.81
N MET A 43 -7.74 -5.82 1.91
CA MET A 43 -8.22 -5.07 3.07
C MET A 43 -9.74 -5.20 3.21
N SER A 44 -10.19 -5.37 4.46
CA SER A 44 -11.62 -5.32 4.80
C SER A 44 -12.18 -3.89 4.63
N ASP A 45 -13.49 -3.76 4.62
CA ASP A 45 -14.12 -2.44 4.58
C ASP A 45 -13.76 -1.60 5.83
N GLU A 46 -13.58 -2.25 6.98
CA GLU A 46 -13.08 -1.63 8.21
C GLU A 46 -11.64 -1.13 8.05
N ASP A 47 -10.73 -1.93 7.49
CA ASP A 47 -9.35 -1.52 7.22
C ASP A 47 -9.30 -0.33 6.25
N LEU A 48 -10.15 -0.34 5.21
CA LEU A 48 -10.23 0.74 4.24
C LEU A 48 -10.77 2.04 4.86
N LYS A 49 -11.74 1.95 5.78
CA LYS A 49 -12.23 3.12 6.53
C LYS A 49 -11.16 3.67 7.47
N GLU A 50 -10.43 2.79 8.15
CA GLU A 50 -9.30 3.19 9.01
C GLU A 50 -8.21 3.89 8.18
N LEU A 51 -7.79 3.30 7.07
CA LEU A 51 -6.84 3.90 6.15
C LEU A 51 -7.34 5.25 5.60
N ALA A 52 -8.64 5.34 5.26
CA ALA A 52 -9.25 6.58 4.81
C ALA A 52 -9.18 7.69 5.84
N GLN A 53 -9.42 7.38 7.12
CA GLN A 53 -9.29 8.35 8.21
C GLN A 53 -7.86 8.87 8.32
N MET A 54 -6.87 7.98 8.26
CA MET A 54 -5.45 8.36 8.34
C MET A 54 -4.97 9.23 7.17
N LEU A 55 -5.57 9.07 5.99
CA LEU A 55 -5.20 9.80 4.77
C LEU A 55 -6.08 11.04 4.49
N SER A 56 -7.08 11.30 5.33
CA SER A 56 -8.00 12.42 5.18
C SER A 56 -7.41 13.74 5.67
N TYR A 57 -7.87 14.85 5.10
CA TYR A 57 -7.58 16.19 5.59
C TYR A 57 -8.81 17.09 5.42
N TYR A 58 -9.35 17.57 6.54
CA TYR A 58 -10.52 18.43 6.52
C TYR A 58 -10.17 19.88 6.17
N PRO A 59 -11.09 20.63 5.52
CA PRO A 59 -12.37 20.17 4.97
C PRO A 59 -12.26 19.59 3.53
N SER A 60 -11.09 19.70 2.91
CA SER A 60 -10.95 19.53 1.46
C SER A 60 -10.99 18.07 0.98
N ARG A 61 -10.62 17.11 1.82
CA ARG A 61 -10.65 15.67 1.49
C ARG A 61 -11.09 14.86 2.71
N PRO A 62 -12.40 14.85 3.03
CA PRO A 62 -12.93 14.15 4.20
C PRO A 62 -12.83 12.62 4.03
N PRO A 63 -12.87 11.84 5.13
CA PRO A 63 -12.69 10.38 5.12
C PRO A 63 -13.60 9.64 4.13
N GLU A 64 -14.84 10.08 3.92
CA GLU A 64 -15.79 9.45 3.02
C GLU A 64 -15.31 9.53 1.56
N VAL A 65 -14.77 10.69 1.16
CA VAL A 65 -14.18 10.88 -0.16
C VAL A 65 -12.96 9.98 -0.34
N VAL A 66 -12.07 9.94 0.66
CA VAL A 66 -10.89 9.06 0.62
C VAL A 66 -11.29 7.59 0.54
N TYR A 67 -12.29 7.17 1.30
CA TYR A 67 -12.78 5.80 1.28
C TYR A 67 -13.31 5.41 -0.10
N HIS A 68 -14.08 6.27 -0.76
CA HIS A 68 -14.53 6.02 -2.13
C HIS A 68 -13.38 5.94 -3.14
N GLU A 69 -12.37 6.81 -3.01
CA GLU A 69 -11.15 6.75 -3.83
C GLU A 69 -10.40 5.43 -3.61
N LEU A 70 -10.28 4.96 -2.36
CA LEU A 70 -9.66 3.68 -2.04
C LEU A 70 -10.44 2.50 -2.64
N LYS A 71 -11.78 2.51 -2.60
CA LYS A 71 -12.60 1.47 -3.25
C LYS A 71 -12.43 1.46 -4.77
N ALA A 72 -12.35 2.64 -5.39
CA ALA A 72 -12.06 2.76 -6.82
C ALA A 72 -10.65 2.23 -7.15
N ALA A 73 -9.66 2.56 -6.32
CA ALA A 73 -8.31 2.03 -6.44
C ALA A 73 -8.31 0.50 -6.33
N VAL A 74 -8.96 -0.10 -5.32
CA VAL A 74 -9.09 -1.57 -5.19
C VAL A 74 -9.65 -2.20 -6.47
N ALA A 75 -10.71 -1.63 -7.03
CA ALA A 75 -11.30 -2.14 -8.27
C ALA A 75 -10.29 -2.10 -9.44
N GLU A 76 -9.52 -1.02 -9.57
CA GLU A 76 -8.48 -0.90 -10.59
C GLU A 76 -7.32 -1.88 -10.38
N GLN A 77 -6.88 -2.00 -9.14
CA GLN A 77 -5.82 -2.91 -8.74
C GLN A 77 -6.21 -4.38 -9.07
N ILE A 78 -7.45 -4.80 -8.80
CA ILE A 78 -7.93 -6.14 -9.18
C ILE A 78 -7.80 -6.39 -10.69
N ARG A 79 -8.11 -5.40 -11.53
CA ARG A 79 -8.00 -5.53 -13.01
C ARG A 79 -6.57 -5.72 -13.48
N THR A 80 -5.62 -5.07 -12.81
CA THR A 80 -4.20 -5.04 -13.20
C THR A 80 -3.35 -6.06 -12.46
N ALA A 81 -3.91 -6.82 -11.51
CA ALA A 81 -3.18 -7.72 -10.62
C ALA A 81 -2.24 -8.73 -11.31
N LYS A 82 -2.62 -9.23 -12.49
CA LYS A 82 -1.77 -10.16 -13.28
C LYS A 82 -0.45 -9.54 -13.72
N GLN A 83 -0.38 -8.23 -13.86
CA GLN A 83 0.82 -7.51 -14.32
C GLN A 83 1.93 -7.51 -13.26
N TRP A 84 1.60 -7.76 -11.99
CA TRP A 84 2.56 -7.68 -10.89
C TRP A 84 3.27 -9.00 -10.61
N VAL A 85 2.85 -10.12 -11.19
CA VAL A 85 3.43 -11.44 -10.89
C VAL A 85 4.94 -11.43 -11.08
N GLY A 86 5.43 -10.83 -12.17
CA GLY A 86 6.87 -10.70 -12.43
C GLY A 86 7.59 -9.92 -11.32
N LEU A 87 7.04 -8.77 -10.91
CA LEU A 87 7.60 -7.93 -9.84
C LEU A 87 7.65 -8.68 -8.50
N LEU A 88 6.61 -9.44 -8.18
CA LEU A 88 6.48 -10.16 -6.90
C LEU A 88 7.39 -11.37 -6.78
N THR A 89 7.83 -11.93 -7.91
CA THR A 89 8.80 -13.04 -7.96
C THR A 89 10.26 -12.58 -7.95
N ALA A 90 10.52 -11.27 -8.02
CA ALA A 90 11.86 -10.72 -7.90
C ALA A 90 12.43 -10.90 -6.48
N LYS A 91 13.73 -11.18 -6.39
CA LYS A 91 14.41 -11.33 -5.09
C LYS A 91 14.47 -9.97 -4.39
N PRO A 92 14.14 -9.89 -3.09
CA PRO A 92 14.20 -8.64 -2.34
C PRO A 92 15.63 -8.11 -2.24
N TYR A 93 15.79 -6.79 -2.34
CA TYR A 93 17.10 -6.15 -2.20
C TYR A 93 17.55 -6.14 -0.73
N ARG A 94 18.71 -6.75 -0.44
CA ARG A 94 19.20 -7.00 0.93
C ARG A 94 19.56 -5.76 1.75
N ALA A 95 19.60 -4.57 1.15
CA ALA A 95 20.10 -3.36 1.82
C ALA A 95 19.03 -2.55 2.57
N LEU A 96 17.73 -2.84 2.38
CA LEU A 96 16.67 -2.16 3.12
C LEU A 96 16.32 -2.93 4.41
N PRO A 97 16.10 -2.24 5.54
CA PRO A 97 15.69 -2.89 6.77
C PRO A 97 14.36 -3.61 6.55
N MET A 98 14.36 -4.93 6.75
CA MET A 98 13.14 -5.73 6.76
C MET A 98 12.29 -5.29 7.95
N SER A 99 11.04 -4.86 7.71
CA SER A 99 10.07 -4.69 8.80
C SER A 99 9.96 -6.03 9.53
N ARG A 100 10.24 -6.02 10.83
CA ARG A 100 10.18 -7.22 11.68
C ARG A 100 8.73 -7.39 12.11
N ASN A 101 8.13 -8.51 11.71
CA ASN A 101 6.83 -8.97 12.19
C ASN A 101 6.81 -9.13 13.71
#